data_AF-A0A2P8FAR3-F1
#
_entry.id   AF-A0A2P8FAR3-F1
#
_cell.length_a   1.000
_cell.length_b   1.000
_cell.length_c   1.000
_cell.angle_alpha   90.00
_cell.angle_beta   90.00
_cell.angle_gamma   90.00
#
_symmetry.space_group_name_H-M   'P 1'
#
loop_
_entity.id
_entity.type
_entity.pdbx_description
1 polymer ?
#
loop_
_entity_poly.entity_id
_entity_poly.type
_entity_poly.pdbx_seq_one_letter_code
_entity_poly.pdbx_strand_id
1 'polypeptide(L)'
;MMEIAAIKQQLTLSQVLSYYGLKPDKHLRLHCPFHDDKTPSLQVYYKTHSCYCFSSNCKTHGKPLDVIDFVMYKEGCSKHEAILKCKALIGGSVPATPARNYNREETLNYMFTYFKNAVHNSKPAQEYIQSRGLETARLEIGYNTGQFHHGRRRDDQLIAVCVEAGLLSPWGTNSNGGQGYRPFGKYCIVFALRNSKGEISGMYFRSTVNDDTQRLREAFSFPGLP
;
A
#
# COMPACT_ATOMS: atom_id res chain seq x y z
N MET A 1 27.18 -19.27 0.52
CA MET A 1 26.12 -20.07 -0.13
C MET A 1 24.80 -19.67 0.51
N MET A 2 23.79 -19.23 -0.24
CA MET A 2 22.50 -18.84 0.36
C MET A 2 21.67 -20.10 0.68
N GLU A 3 21.31 -20.25 1.96
CA GLU A 3 20.50 -21.37 2.46
C GLU A 3 19.00 -21.17 2.20
N ILE A 4 18.23 -22.27 2.23
CA ILE A 4 16.78 -22.26 2.01
C ILE A 4 16.06 -21.34 3.01
N ALA A 5 16.50 -21.32 4.27
CA ALA A 5 15.94 -20.46 5.31
C ALA A 5 16.09 -18.96 4.95
N ALA A 6 17.26 -18.57 4.45
CA ALA A 6 17.52 -17.19 4.02
C ALA A 6 16.62 -16.79 2.83
N ILE A 7 16.38 -17.69 1.88
CA ILE A 7 15.47 -17.44 0.75
C ILE A 7 14.07 -17.15 1.25
N LYS A 8 13.56 -17.96 2.18
CA LYS A 8 12.22 -17.81 2.76
C LYS A 8 12.06 -16.54 3.61
N GLN A 9 13.15 -16.02 4.16
CA GLN A 9 13.15 -14.74 4.89
C GLN A 9 13.19 -13.52 3.96
N GLN A 10 13.89 -13.61 2.83
CA GLN A 10 14.11 -12.46 1.93
C GLN A 10 13.08 -12.37 0.80
N LEU A 11 12.60 -13.49 0.28
CA LEU A 11 11.62 -13.53 -0.81
C LEU A 11 10.21 -13.63 -0.25
N THR A 12 9.46 -12.55 -0.38
CA THR A 12 8.06 -12.51 0.02
C THR A 12 7.15 -13.08 -1.06
N LEU A 13 6.02 -13.68 -0.65
CA LEU A 13 5.00 -14.13 -1.61
C LEU A 13 4.45 -12.99 -2.48
N SER A 14 4.44 -11.75 -1.98
CA SER A 14 4.01 -10.59 -2.77
C SER A 14 4.94 -10.32 -3.95
N GLN A 15 6.25 -10.44 -3.77
CA GLN A 15 7.23 -10.29 -4.85
C GLN A 15 7.03 -11.38 -5.90
N VAL A 16 6.84 -12.63 -5.47
CA VAL A 16 6.57 -13.76 -6.37
C VAL A 16 5.29 -13.54 -7.18
N LEU A 17 4.19 -13.16 -6.53
CA LEU A 17 2.93 -12.87 -7.23
C LEU A 17 3.09 -11.72 -8.23
N SER A 18 3.79 -10.64 -7.85
CA SER A 18 4.06 -9.50 -8.72
C SER A 18 4.91 -9.88 -9.93
N TYR A 19 5.94 -10.71 -9.73
CA TYR A 19 6.78 -11.22 -10.82
C TYR A 19 5.97 -11.99 -11.87
N TYR A 20 4.96 -12.74 -11.43
CA TYR A 20 4.04 -13.47 -12.32
C TYR A 20 2.82 -12.66 -12.78
N GLY A 21 2.74 -11.36 -12.46
CA GLY A 21 1.59 -10.52 -12.82
C GLY A 21 0.28 -10.92 -12.13
N LEU A 22 0.34 -11.65 -11.02
CA LEU A 22 -0.82 -12.15 -10.29
C LEU A 22 -1.23 -11.16 -9.19
N LYS A 23 -2.52 -10.85 -9.13
CA LYS A 23 -3.07 -9.90 -8.16
C LYS A 23 -4.25 -10.52 -7.41
N PRO A 24 -4.13 -10.72 -6.08
CA PRO A 24 -5.27 -11.15 -5.27
C PRO A 24 -6.37 -10.09 -5.20
N ASP A 25 -7.60 -10.54 -4.99
CA ASP A 25 -8.76 -9.70 -4.76
C ASP A 25 -8.78 -9.10 -3.33
N LYS A 26 -9.87 -8.40 -2.98
CA LYS A 26 -10.06 -7.80 -1.65
C LYS A 26 -10.11 -8.82 -0.50
N HIS A 27 -10.36 -10.10 -0.79
CA HIS A 27 -10.36 -11.21 0.16
C HIS A 27 -9.06 -12.01 0.13
N LEU A 28 -8.04 -11.52 -0.58
CA LEU A 28 -6.74 -12.16 -0.77
C LEU A 28 -6.83 -13.51 -1.50
N ARG A 29 -7.79 -13.66 -2.41
CA ARG A 29 -7.95 -14.82 -3.28
C ARG A 29 -7.60 -14.50 -4.73
N LEU A 30 -7.17 -15.50 -5.48
CA LEU A 30 -6.96 -15.41 -6.92
C LEU A 30 -7.30 -16.73 -7.62
N HIS A 31 -7.52 -16.65 -8.93
CA HIS A 31 -7.62 -17.82 -9.80
C HIS A 31 -6.30 -18.58 -9.73
N CYS A 32 -6.36 -19.82 -9.22
CA CYS A 32 -5.19 -20.64 -8.97
C CYS A 32 -4.39 -20.83 -10.27
N PRO A 33 -3.10 -20.48 -10.30
CA PRO A 33 -2.28 -20.61 -11.50
C PRO A 33 -1.77 -22.05 -11.72
N PHE A 34 -2.25 -23.01 -10.92
CA PHE A 34 -1.80 -24.40 -10.92
C PHE A 34 -2.78 -25.37 -11.57
N HIS A 35 -4.00 -24.91 -11.89
CA HIS A 35 -5.05 -25.65 -12.59
C HIS A 35 -5.96 -24.66 -13.35
N ASP A 36 -6.85 -25.15 -14.21
CA ASP A 36 -7.87 -24.31 -14.85
C ASP A 36 -8.95 -23.91 -13.84
N ASP A 37 -8.89 -22.69 -13.34
CA ASP A 37 -9.68 -22.24 -12.20
C ASP A 37 -10.75 -21.23 -12.60
N LYS A 38 -12.02 -21.65 -12.62
CA LYS A 38 -13.15 -20.78 -13.00
C LYS A 38 -13.56 -19.80 -11.90
N THR A 39 -13.26 -20.12 -10.64
CA THR A 39 -13.60 -19.31 -9.47
C THR A 39 -12.38 -19.17 -8.57
N PRO A 40 -12.03 -17.97 -8.07
CA PRO A 40 -10.82 -17.79 -7.25
C PRO A 40 -10.72 -18.77 -6.07
N SER A 41 -9.86 -19.78 -6.21
CA SER A 41 -9.73 -20.87 -5.22
C SER A 41 -8.40 -20.85 -4.45
N LEU A 42 -7.42 -20.05 -4.91
CA LEU A 42 -6.14 -19.89 -4.22
C LEU A 42 -6.19 -18.72 -3.23
N GLN A 43 -6.06 -19.02 -1.94
CA GLN A 43 -5.95 -18.04 -0.86
C GLN A 43 -4.49 -17.72 -0.55
N VAL A 44 -4.19 -16.43 -0.40
CA VAL A 44 -2.85 -15.91 -0.08
C VAL A 44 -2.75 -15.53 1.40
N TYR A 45 -1.65 -15.93 2.05
CA TYR A 45 -1.32 -15.64 3.44
C TYR A 45 0.01 -14.89 3.53
N TYR A 46 -0.03 -13.56 3.45
CA TYR A 46 1.20 -12.76 3.45
C TYR A 46 1.98 -12.77 4.76
N LYS A 47 1.35 -13.06 5.91
CA LYS A 47 2.06 -13.11 7.21
C LYS A 47 3.05 -14.28 7.26
N THR A 48 2.70 -15.39 6.62
CA THR A 48 3.49 -16.63 6.56
C THR A 48 4.16 -16.82 5.20
N HIS A 49 4.00 -15.86 4.28
CA HIS A 49 4.42 -15.94 2.88
C HIS A 49 4.05 -17.28 2.21
N SER A 50 2.81 -17.73 2.45
CA SER A 50 2.30 -19.00 1.93
C SER A 50 0.96 -18.84 1.21
N CYS A 51 0.56 -19.84 0.44
CA CYS A 51 -0.76 -19.90 -0.20
C CYS A 51 -1.37 -21.30 -0.07
N TYR A 52 -2.70 -21.39 -0.22
CA TYR A 52 -3.43 -22.65 -0.18
C TYR A 52 -4.56 -22.63 -1.21
N CYS A 53 -4.66 -23.69 -2.02
CA CYS A 53 -5.73 -23.84 -2.99
C CYS A 53 -6.84 -24.72 -2.41
N PHE A 54 -8.05 -24.18 -2.30
CA PHE A 54 -9.23 -24.86 -1.76
C PHE A 54 -9.94 -25.76 -2.78
N SER A 55 -9.56 -25.73 -4.06
CA SER A 55 -10.08 -26.65 -5.07
C SER A 55 -9.50 -28.05 -4.90
N SER A 56 -10.36 -29.07 -4.88
CA SER A 56 -9.97 -30.48 -4.90
C SER A 56 -9.34 -30.91 -6.23
N ASN A 57 -9.57 -30.16 -7.31
CA ASN A 57 -9.01 -30.43 -8.64
C ASN A 57 -7.60 -29.88 -8.81
N CYS A 58 -7.03 -29.24 -7.78
CA CYS A 58 -5.70 -28.67 -7.85
C CYS A 58 -4.64 -29.72 -7.51
N LYS A 59 -3.58 -29.79 -8.32
CA LYS A 59 -2.38 -30.62 -8.05
C LYS A 59 -1.70 -30.34 -6.71
N THR A 60 -1.98 -29.18 -6.13
CA THR A 60 -1.44 -28.74 -4.84
C THR A 60 -2.46 -28.85 -3.70
N HIS A 61 -3.61 -29.49 -3.94
CA HIS A 61 -4.65 -29.65 -2.93
C HIS A 61 -4.13 -30.34 -1.66
N GLY A 62 -4.65 -29.93 -0.50
CA GLY A 62 -4.32 -30.53 0.79
C GLY A 62 -3.01 -30.03 1.43
N LYS A 63 -2.26 -29.13 0.78
CA LYS A 63 -0.96 -28.67 1.27
C LYS A 63 -0.77 -27.16 1.09
N PRO A 64 -0.37 -26.42 2.15
CA PRO A 64 0.05 -25.04 2.01
C PRO A 64 1.40 -25.00 1.26
N LEU A 65 1.56 -24.02 0.39
CA LEU A 65 2.76 -23.82 -0.41
C LEU A 65 3.49 -22.59 0.06
N ASP A 66 4.80 -22.70 0.29
CA ASP A 66 5.66 -21.54 0.47
C ASP A 66 6.06 -20.90 -0.88
N VAL A 67 6.89 -19.86 -0.83
CA VAL A 67 7.35 -19.13 -2.03
C VAL A 67 8.14 -20.00 -3.02
N ILE A 68 8.89 -20.99 -2.54
CA ILE A 68 9.67 -21.90 -3.38
C ILE A 68 8.73 -22.91 -4.03
N ASP A 69 7.82 -23.48 -3.24
CA ASP A 69 6.81 -24.41 -3.77
C ASP A 69 5.92 -23.72 -4.81
N PHE A 70 5.55 -22.45 -4.58
CA PHE A 70 4.80 -21.66 -5.55
C PHE A 70 5.52 -21.58 -6.90
N VAL A 71 6.80 -21.17 -6.91
CA VAL A 71 7.60 -21.05 -8.14
C VAL A 71 7.72 -22.42 -8.82
N MET A 72 8.00 -23.47 -8.03
CA MET A 72 8.10 -24.85 -8.52
C MET A 72 6.82 -25.28 -9.26
N TYR A 73 5.64 -25.08 -8.66
CA TYR A 73 4.37 -25.47 -9.27
C TYR A 73 3.91 -24.56 -10.40
N LYS A 74 4.27 -23.27 -10.36
CA LYS A 74 3.96 -22.28 -11.40
C LYS A 74 4.74 -22.51 -12.68
N GLU A 75 6.00 -22.92 -12.54
CA GLU A 75 6.95 -23.16 -13.63
C GLU A 75 6.97 -24.62 -14.09
N GLY A 76 6.48 -25.54 -13.27
CA GLY A 76 6.55 -26.98 -13.56
C GLY A 76 7.97 -27.53 -13.52
N CYS A 77 8.85 -26.94 -12.70
CA CYS A 77 10.26 -27.32 -12.60
C CYS A 77 10.57 -28.13 -11.32
N SER A 78 11.80 -28.61 -11.21
CA SER A 78 12.29 -29.28 -10.00
C SER A 78 12.48 -28.29 -8.84
N LYS A 79 12.52 -28.81 -7.60
CA LYS A 79 12.76 -27.98 -6.41
C LYS A 79 14.11 -27.25 -6.46
N HIS A 80 15.14 -27.88 -7.02
CA HIS A 80 16.44 -27.25 -7.17
C HIS A 80 16.40 -26.06 -8.14
N GLU A 81 15.74 -26.23 -9.29
CA GLU A 81 15.55 -25.14 -10.26
C GLU A 81 14.70 -24.00 -9.69
N ALA A 82 13.63 -24.34 -8.94
CA ALA A 82 12.82 -23.34 -8.24
C ALA A 82 13.64 -22.54 -7.21
N ILE A 83 14.55 -23.20 -6.47
CA ILE A 83 15.48 -22.53 -5.54
C ILE A 83 16.41 -21.59 -6.30
N LEU A 84 16.98 -22.01 -7.43
CA LEU A 84 17.84 -21.15 -8.25
C LEU A 84 17.08 -19.94 -8.80
N LYS A 85 15.83 -20.14 -9.26
CA LYS A 85 14.95 -19.03 -9.67
C LYS A 85 14.64 -18.10 -8.51
N CYS A 86 14.31 -18.62 -7.33
CA CYS A 86 14.08 -17.79 -6.14
C CYS A 86 15.33 -16.98 -5.76
N LYS A 87 16.53 -17.57 -5.85
CA LYS A 87 17.80 -16.83 -5.67
C LYS A 87 17.97 -15.75 -6.72
N ALA A 88 17.65 -16.03 -7.98
CA ALA A 88 17.67 -15.05 -9.06
C ALA A 88 16.58 -13.97 -8.91
N LEU A 89 15.45 -14.24 -8.26
CA LEU A 89 14.43 -13.24 -7.93
C LEU A 89 14.84 -12.35 -6.76
N ILE A 90 15.73 -12.84 -5.89
CA ILE A 90 16.31 -12.05 -4.80
C ILE A 90 17.48 -11.20 -5.31
N GLY A 91 18.36 -11.77 -6.13
CA GLY A 91 19.59 -11.12 -6.61
C GLY A 91 19.47 -10.41 -7.97
N GLY A 92 18.54 -10.86 -8.80
CA GLY A 92 18.10 -10.15 -9.99
C GLY A 92 16.97 -9.22 -9.57
N SER A 93 17.10 -7.95 -9.94
CA SER A 93 16.04 -6.96 -9.79
C SER A 93 14.75 -7.50 -10.41
N VAL A 94 13.88 -8.12 -9.60
CA VAL A 94 12.45 -7.83 -9.73
C VAL A 94 12.42 -6.32 -9.82
N PRO A 95 11.86 -5.70 -10.86
CA PRO A 95 11.73 -4.27 -10.86
C PRO A 95 11.06 -3.94 -9.53
N ALA A 96 11.84 -3.37 -8.60
CA ALA A 96 11.26 -2.61 -7.52
C ALA A 96 10.23 -1.77 -8.25
N THR A 97 8.96 -1.92 -7.90
CA THR A 97 7.83 -1.19 -8.51
C THR A 97 8.39 0.13 -8.99
N PRO A 98 8.50 0.35 -10.33
CA PRO A 98 9.48 1.26 -10.91
C PRO A 98 9.52 2.48 -10.03
N ALA A 99 10.69 2.74 -9.42
CA ALA A 99 10.87 3.77 -8.41
C ALA A 99 9.98 4.94 -8.81
N ARG A 100 8.88 5.14 -8.08
CA ARG A 100 7.97 6.22 -8.44
C ARG A 100 8.75 7.44 -8.07
N ASN A 101 9.34 8.06 -9.08
CA ASN A 101 9.94 9.37 -8.96
C ASN A 101 8.78 10.33 -8.79
N TYR A 102 8.28 10.45 -7.57
CA TYR A 102 7.27 11.42 -7.29
C TYR A 102 7.94 12.79 -7.37
N ASN A 103 7.63 13.55 -8.42
CA ASN A 103 7.80 14.99 -8.32
C ASN A 103 6.72 15.59 -7.39
N ARG A 104 6.86 16.87 -7.05
CA ARG A 104 5.93 17.57 -6.16
C ARG A 104 4.47 17.44 -6.59
N GLU A 105 4.20 17.64 -7.88
CA GLU A 105 2.84 17.60 -8.43
C GLU A 105 2.25 16.19 -8.36
N GLU A 106 3.03 15.17 -8.71
CA GLU A 106 2.60 13.77 -8.62
C GLU A 106 2.32 13.36 -7.18
N THR A 107 3.11 13.85 -6.22
CA THR A 107 2.89 13.61 -4.79
C THR A 107 1.58 14.20 -4.33
N LEU A 108 1.34 15.48 -4.66
CA LEU A 108 0.12 16.19 -4.33
C LEU A 108 -1.11 15.49 -4.89
N ASN A 109 -1.08 15.13 -6.17
CA ASN A 109 -2.17 14.42 -6.83
C ASN A 109 -2.39 13.02 -6.23
N TYR A 110 -1.33 12.27 -5.99
CA TYR A 110 -1.40 10.94 -5.40
C TYR A 110 -1.99 10.98 -3.99
N MET A 111 -1.48 11.87 -3.14
CA MET A 111 -1.93 12.02 -1.75
C MET A 111 -3.36 12.53 -1.66
N PHE A 112 -3.73 13.52 -2.47
CA PHE A 112 -5.11 14.00 -2.49
C PHE A 112 -6.08 12.91 -2.95
N THR A 113 -5.71 12.13 -3.97
CA THR A 113 -6.51 10.97 -4.42
C THR A 113 -6.65 9.92 -3.31
N TYR A 114 -5.57 9.64 -2.57
CA TYR A 114 -5.62 8.76 -1.40
C TYR A 114 -6.66 9.27 -0.38
N PHE A 115 -6.63 10.56 -0.05
CA PHE A 115 -7.57 11.16 0.90
C PHE A 115 -9.02 11.14 0.40
N LYS A 116 -9.27 11.42 -0.89
CA LYS A 116 -10.62 11.32 -1.47
C LYS A 116 -11.21 9.92 -1.28
N ASN A 117 -10.42 8.89 -1.60
CA ASN A 117 -10.85 7.50 -1.48
C ASN A 117 -11.15 7.08 -0.03
N ALA A 118 -10.55 7.75 0.96
CA ALA A 118 -10.76 7.45 2.36
C ALA A 118 -12.13 7.92 2.89
N VAL A 119 -12.77 8.92 2.28
CA VAL A 119 -14.07 9.47 2.73
C VAL A 119 -15.15 8.39 2.72
N HIS A 120 -15.24 7.61 1.65
CA HIS A 120 -16.28 6.59 1.49
C HIS A 120 -16.19 5.45 2.51
N ASN A 121 -15.02 5.24 3.11
CA ASN A 121 -14.78 4.18 4.08
C ASN A 121 -14.65 4.71 5.53
N SER A 122 -14.91 6.00 5.75
CA SER A 122 -14.70 6.65 7.05
C SER A 122 -16.01 7.26 7.55
N LYS A 123 -16.71 6.52 8.43
CA LYS A 123 -17.95 7.00 9.07
C LYS A 123 -17.79 8.37 9.75
N PRO A 124 -16.71 8.66 10.51
CA PRO A 124 -16.52 10.00 11.09
C PRO A 124 -16.41 11.13 10.06
N ALA A 125 -15.84 10.84 8.88
CA ALA A 125 -15.74 11.82 7.81
C ALA A 125 -17.12 12.12 7.21
N GLN A 126 -17.92 11.07 6.98
CA GLN A 126 -19.27 11.18 6.43
C GLN A 126 -20.19 11.97 7.37
N GLU A 127 -20.14 11.68 8.67
CA GLU A 127 -20.90 12.39 9.70
C GLU A 127 -20.50 13.87 9.78
N TYR A 128 -19.20 14.17 9.71
CA TYR A 128 -18.73 15.55 9.69
C TYR A 128 -19.20 16.29 8.44
N ILE A 129 -19.04 15.70 7.26
CA ILE A 129 -19.48 16.27 5.98
C ILE A 129 -20.98 16.57 6.02
N GLN A 130 -21.79 15.61 6.48
CA GLN A 130 -23.24 15.75 6.57
C GLN A 130 -23.65 16.83 7.56
N SER A 131 -23.11 16.81 8.78
CA SER A 131 -23.44 17.80 9.81
C SER A 131 -23.05 19.23 9.44
N ARG A 132 -22.09 19.39 8.52
CA ARG A 132 -21.63 20.69 8.00
C ARG A 132 -22.30 21.09 6.68
N GLY A 133 -23.20 20.27 6.14
CA GLY A 133 -23.89 20.54 4.88
C GLY A 133 -22.95 20.63 3.67
N LEU A 134 -21.84 19.90 3.67
CA LEU A 134 -20.85 19.95 2.59
C LEU A 134 -21.28 19.06 1.41
N GLU A 135 -21.41 19.66 0.23
CA GLU A 135 -21.78 18.95 -1.00
C GLU A 135 -20.57 18.23 -1.62
N THR A 136 -20.39 16.95 -1.31
CA THR A 136 -19.27 16.12 -1.81
C THR A 136 -19.25 15.94 -3.32
N ALA A 137 -20.39 16.08 -4.00
CA ALA A 137 -20.47 16.01 -5.46
C ALA A 137 -19.78 17.19 -6.15
N ARG A 138 -19.71 18.35 -5.48
CA ARG A 138 -19.05 19.57 -5.99
C ARG A 138 -17.70 19.80 -5.36
N LEU A 139 -17.61 19.61 -4.05
CA LEU A 139 -16.41 19.80 -3.27
C LEU A 139 -15.65 18.49 -3.31
N GLU A 140 -14.58 18.41 -4.10
CA GLU A 140 -13.64 17.30 -4.04
C GLU A 140 -13.05 17.23 -2.63
N ILE A 141 -13.65 16.42 -1.78
CA ILE A 141 -13.32 16.32 -0.36
C ILE A 141 -12.53 15.04 -0.12
N GLY A 142 -11.41 15.17 0.58
CA GLY A 142 -10.64 14.07 1.14
C GLY A 142 -10.80 13.94 2.66
N TYR A 143 -10.35 12.82 3.21
CA TYR A 143 -10.22 12.63 4.64
C TYR A 143 -8.89 11.96 4.99
N ASN A 144 -8.18 12.53 5.96
CA ASN A 144 -6.90 11.99 6.41
C ASN A 144 -7.08 11.08 7.62
N THR A 145 -7.07 9.76 7.38
CA THR A 145 -7.12 8.74 8.44
C THR A 145 -5.80 8.57 9.20
N GLY A 146 -4.70 9.14 8.67
CA GLY A 146 -3.34 8.94 9.16
C GLY A 146 -2.74 7.58 8.80
N GLN A 147 -3.38 6.76 7.95
CA GLN A 147 -2.95 5.39 7.67
C GLN A 147 -2.08 5.24 6.41
N PHE A 148 -1.80 6.32 5.69
CA PHE A 148 -1.13 6.29 4.38
C PHE A 148 0.34 5.84 4.40
N HIS A 149 0.94 5.72 5.59
CA HIS A 149 2.31 5.26 5.80
C HIS A 149 2.38 3.91 6.55
N HIS A 150 1.24 3.23 6.69
CA HIS A 150 1.12 1.94 7.38
C HIS A 150 0.70 0.81 6.43
N GLY A 151 0.91 -0.42 6.89
CA GLY A 151 0.41 -1.62 6.22
C GLY A 151 1.27 -2.13 5.06
N ARG A 152 0.72 -3.09 4.30
CA ARG A 152 1.43 -3.88 3.28
C ARG A 152 1.78 -3.11 2.01
N ARG A 153 1.32 -1.86 1.87
CA ARG A 153 1.64 -0.94 0.76
C ARG A 153 2.60 0.17 1.21
N ARG A 154 3.38 -0.08 2.27
CA ARG A 154 4.45 0.83 2.71
C ARG A 154 5.42 1.02 1.54
N ASP A 155 5.41 2.22 1.01
CA ASP A 155 6.28 2.68 -0.06
C ASP A 155 7.28 3.65 0.57
N ASP A 156 8.53 3.21 0.69
CA ASP A 156 9.57 3.97 1.38
C ASP A 156 9.90 5.27 0.64
N GLN A 157 9.71 5.30 -0.68
CA GLN A 157 9.87 6.52 -1.48
C GLN A 157 8.74 7.50 -1.19
N LEU A 158 7.49 7.01 -1.16
CA LEU A 158 6.36 7.84 -0.76
C LEU A 158 6.52 8.37 0.67
N ILE A 159 7.05 7.57 1.59
CA ILE A 159 7.35 8.03 2.96
C ILE A 159 8.38 9.16 2.94
N ALA A 160 9.49 8.98 2.23
CA ALA A 160 10.53 10.00 2.13
C ALA A 160 9.96 11.32 1.60
N VAL A 161 9.19 11.25 0.52
CA VAL A 161 8.57 12.43 -0.10
C VAL A 161 7.50 13.04 0.80
N CYS A 162 6.72 12.25 1.54
CA CYS A 162 5.78 12.76 2.53
C CYS A 162 6.46 13.41 3.73
N VAL A 163 7.65 12.94 4.12
CA VAL A 163 8.47 13.58 5.17
C VAL A 163 9.00 14.90 4.68
N GLU A 164 9.60 14.93 3.49
CA GLU A 164 10.13 16.14 2.85
C GLU A 164 9.04 17.19 2.63
N ALA A 165 7.86 16.76 2.21
CA ALA A 165 6.69 17.61 2.11
C ALA A 165 6.33 18.24 3.47
N GLY A 166 6.40 17.45 4.55
CA GLY A 166 5.86 17.75 5.88
C GLY A 166 4.52 17.07 6.21
N LEU A 167 4.04 16.14 5.36
CA LEU A 167 2.84 15.33 5.61
C LEU A 167 3.10 14.24 6.67
N LEU A 168 4.36 13.84 6.84
CA LEU A 168 4.85 12.97 7.91
C LEU A 168 5.98 13.67 8.66
N SER A 169 6.08 13.41 9.96
CA SER A 169 7.28 13.75 10.74
C SER A 169 7.83 12.49 11.40
N PRO A 170 9.14 12.24 11.38
CA PRO A 170 9.75 11.16 12.16
C PRO A 170 9.31 11.25 13.62
N TRP A 171 8.89 10.13 14.20
CA TRP A 171 8.41 10.05 15.57
C TRP A 171 8.66 8.69 16.19
N GLY A 172 9.64 8.62 17.09
CA GLY A 172 9.95 7.42 17.85
C GLY A 172 10.18 6.18 16.98
N THR A 173 9.84 5.03 17.54
CA THR A 173 10.02 3.71 16.92
C THR A 173 8.66 3.07 16.64
N ASN A 174 8.51 2.46 15.47
CA ASN A 174 7.32 1.71 15.11
C ASN A 174 7.31 0.31 15.79
N SER A 175 6.19 -0.40 15.67
CA SER A 175 5.99 -1.72 16.30
C SER A 175 6.98 -2.80 15.86
N ASN A 176 7.69 -2.59 14.74
CA ASN A 176 8.65 -3.53 14.17
C ASN A 176 10.10 -3.13 14.47
N GLY A 177 10.32 -2.14 15.35
CA GLY A 177 11.66 -1.65 15.69
C GLY A 177 12.26 -0.66 14.69
N GLY A 178 11.54 -0.29 13.61
CA GLY A 178 11.99 0.70 12.64
C GLY A 178 11.52 2.12 12.97
N GLN A 179 11.85 3.10 12.12
CA GLN A 179 11.39 4.50 12.29
C GLN A 179 9.85 4.59 12.34
N GLY A 180 9.32 5.21 13.39
CA GLY A 180 7.91 5.61 13.48
C GLY A 180 7.68 6.98 12.84
N TYR A 181 6.42 7.28 12.48
CA TYR A 181 6.05 8.58 11.91
C TYR A 181 4.76 9.08 12.52
N ARG A 182 4.64 10.40 12.61
CA ARG A 182 3.42 11.10 13.00
C ARG A 182 2.82 11.79 11.75
N PRO A 183 1.58 11.48 11.37
CA PRO A 183 0.92 12.15 10.25
C PRO A 183 0.46 13.57 10.63
N PHE A 184 0.75 14.53 9.76
CA PHE A 184 0.17 15.86 9.80
C PHE A 184 -1.33 15.79 9.48
N GLY A 185 -2.16 16.59 10.14
CA GLY A 185 -3.58 16.71 9.82
C GLY A 185 -4.37 15.41 9.97
N LYS A 186 -3.98 14.52 10.90
CA LYS A 186 -4.76 13.31 11.20
C LYS A 186 -6.19 13.70 11.62
N TYR A 187 -7.18 12.95 11.15
CA TYR A 187 -8.61 13.20 11.36
C TYR A 187 -9.08 14.56 10.86
N CYS A 188 -8.49 15.03 9.76
CA CYS A 188 -8.95 16.23 9.08
C CYS A 188 -9.71 15.90 7.79
N ILE A 189 -10.74 16.69 7.50
CA ILE A 189 -11.22 16.87 6.13
C ILE A 189 -10.14 17.60 5.33
N VAL A 190 -9.91 17.16 4.09
CA VAL A 190 -8.85 17.67 3.22
C VAL A 190 -9.47 18.29 1.98
N PHE A 191 -9.04 19.50 1.65
CA PHE A 191 -9.41 20.20 0.41
C PHE A 191 -8.15 20.45 -0.42
N ALA A 192 -8.21 20.19 -1.72
CA ALA A 192 -7.14 20.59 -2.62
C ALA A 192 -7.12 22.11 -2.78
N LEU A 193 -5.93 22.70 -2.65
CA LEU A 193 -5.67 24.07 -3.06
C LEU A 193 -5.13 24.01 -4.49
N ARG A 194 -5.77 24.73 -5.40
CA ARG A 194 -5.44 24.72 -6.82
C ARG A 194 -4.86 26.05 -7.26
N ASN A 195 -3.86 26.02 -8.15
CA ASN A 195 -3.32 27.22 -8.78
C ASN A 195 -4.24 27.73 -9.90
N SER A 196 -3.84 28.81 -10.59
CA SER A 196 -4.60 29.39 -11.71
C SER A 196 -4.77 28.45 -12.91
N LYS A 197 -3.95 27.41 -13.04
CA LYS A 197 -4.08 26.36 -14.06
C LYS A 197 -4.98 25.20 -13.61
N GLY A 198 -5.48 25.23 -12.37
CA GLY A 198 -6.29 24.16 -11.79
C GLY A 198 -5.47 22.99 -11.22
N GLU A 199 -4.15 23.06 -11.25
CA GLU A 199 -3.26 22.02 -10.70
C GLU A 199 -3.24 22.10 -9.17
N ILE A 200 -3.11 20.96 -8.49
CA ILE A 200 -3.01 20.94 -7.02
C ILE A 200 -1.66 21.53 -6.63
N SER A 201 -1.67 22.63 -5.89
CA SER A 201 -0.48 23.32 -5.38
C SER A 201 -0.28 23.15 -3.88
N GLY A 202 -1.30 22.69 -3.17
CA GLY A 202 -1.30 22.45 -1.74
C GLY A 202 -2.57 21.77 -1.26
N MET A 203 -2.69 21.58 0.06
CA MET A 203 -3.87 20.99 0.68
C MET A 203 -4.23 21.72 1.97
N TYR A 204 -5.51 21.97 2.19
CA TYR A 204 -6.03 22.52 3.45
C TYR A 204 -6.61 21.39 4.30
N PHE A 205 -6.24 21.36 5.59
CA PHE A 205 -6.65 20.32 6.53
C PHE A 205 -7.52 20.93 7.63
N ARG A 206 -8.80 20.55 7.66
CA ARG A 206 -9.75 20.97 8.70
C ARG A 206 -10.02 19.83 9.67
N SER A 207 -9.61 19.97 10.92
CA SER A 207 -9.87 18.97 11.96
C SER A 207 -11.38 18.69 12.10
N THR A 208 -11.74 17.41 12.15
CA THR A 208 -13.10 16.96 12.51
C THR A 208 -13.24 16.71 14.01
N VAL A 209 -12.14 16.75 14.77
CA VAL A 209 -12.13 16.55 16.21
C VAL A 209 -11.84 17.86 16.93
N ASN A 210 -12.54 18.08 18.03
CA ASN A 210 -12.44 19.29 18.83
C ASN A 210 -11.45 19.09 19.96
N ASP A 211 -10.16 18.98 19.60
CA ASP A 211 -9.03 18.77 20.50
C ASP A 211 -8.13 20.01 20.42
N ASP A 212 -7.79 20.59 21.57
CA ASP A 212 -6.99 21.81 21.71
C ASP A 212 -5.62 21.69 21.01
N THR A 213 -5.09 20.47 20.88
CA THR A 213 -3.82 20.19 20.19
C THR A 213 -3.93 20.13 18.65
N GLN A 214 -5.16 20.22 18.12
CA GLN A 214 -5.49 20.05 16.69
C GLN A 214 -6.27 21.24 16.10
N ARG A 215 -6.55 22.28 16.90
CA ARG A 215 -7.51 23.34 16.54
C ARG A 215 -7.12 24.24 15.36
N LEU A 216 -5.86 24.36 15.01
CA LEU A 216 -5.43 25.16 13.87
C LEU A 216 -4.21 24.50 13.21
N ARG A 217 -4.40 23.90 12.04
CA ARG A 217 -3.30 23.60 11.13
C ARG A 217 -3.66 24.20 9.79
N GLU A 218 -3.00 25.32 9.51
CA GLU A 218 -3.17 26.15 8.33
C GLU A 218 -2.95 25.34 7.04
N ALA A 219 -3.29 25.96 5.91
CA ALA A 219 -2.99 25.47 4.58
C ALA A 219 -1.58 24.90 4.51
N PHE A 220 -1.48 23.61 4.20
CA PHE A 220 -0.23 23.00 3.86
C PHE A 220 0.13 23.43 2.43
N SER A 221 0.84 24.53 2.35
CA SER A 221 1.64 24.84 1.16
C SER A 221 2.97 24.15 1.37
N PHE A 222 3.30 23.18 0.52
CA PHE A 222 4.63 22.58 0.53
C PHE A 222 5.62 23.76 0.40
N PRO A 223 6.49 24.03 1.40
CA PRO A 223 7.53 25.03 1.23
C PRO A 223 8.34 24.63 -0.01
N GLY A 224 8.78 25.63 -0.78
CA GLY A 224 9.56 25.40 -1.99
C GLY A 224 10.74 24.49 -1.67
N LEU A 225 10.74 23.29 -2.25
CA LEU A 225 12.00 22.70 -2.67
C LEU A 225 12.50 23.59 -3.82
N PRO A 226 13.80 23.92 -3.85
CA PRO A 226 14.37 24.78 -4.90
C PRO A 226 14.03 24.29 -6.31
#